data_AF-A0A515A1H0-F1
#
_entry.id   AF-A0A515A1H0-F1
#
_cell.length_a   1.000
_cell.length_b   1.000
_cell.length_c   1.000
_cell.angle_alpha   90.00
_cell.angle_beta   90.00
_cell.angle_gamma   90.00
#
_symmetry.space_group_name_H-M   'P 1'
#
loop_
_entity.id
_entity.type
_entity.pdbx_description
1 polymer ?
#
loop_
_entity_poly.entity_id
_entity_poly.type
_entity_poly.pdbx_seq_one_letter_code
_entity_poly.pdbx_strand_id
1 'polypeptide(L)'
;MFNEIHSTSSFKSFGKNGHKQKGLDIISLEKNIVIQSKLKDLTRKAILIKRELLNDIEETVNLILKEQPKINFDVLYIATTYSEHPDFDEYCETIKEDTKLDFDIIFWGWETIQRKLIALPKTLSSHFSNFIIHPQSSKEIKILSRLDMKRKIENDFGDWLNYSFENRKRNSKMIIHSIDDTKYPEHELNQEGKYQWFGAEIRSRSHKGLEFTTAIEEIYVDKDYFWTDELQKNYEDFLKIKVARVSVIDYEDIVDYDLRGDEHYIKPHFFCKFKHNGTPFIEQYYMTLNNKDVPYYFDITTKKRYS
;
A
#
# COMPACT_ATOMS: atom_id res chain seq x y z
N MET A 1 -19.21 -8.96 -5.31
CA MET A 1 -17.90 -9.53 -4.97
C MET A 1 -17.45 -10.61 -5.95
N PHE A 2 -17.90 -11.89 -5.87
CA PHE A 2 -17.37 -12.97 -6.72
C PHE A 2 -17.45 -12.71 -8.24
N ASN A 3 -18.55 -12.12 -8.72
CA ASN A 3 -18.66 -11.64 -10.11
C ASN A 3 -17.51 -10.70 -10.52
N GLU A 4 -17.11 -9.77 -9.65
CA GLU A 4 -16.02 -8.82 -9.94
C GLU A 4 -14.65 -9.50 -9.85
N ILE A 5 -14.42 -10.35 -8.82
CA ILE A 5 -13.18 -11.13 -8.67
C ILE A 5 -12.88 -11.97 -9.91
N HIS A 6 -13.92 -12.62 -10.45
CA HIS A 6 -13.79 -13.50 -11.61
C HIS A 6 -14.11 -12.83 -12.95
N SER A 7 -14.33 -11.50 -12.96
CA SER A 7 -14.70 -10.73 -14.15
C SER A 7 -15.84 -11.37 -14.97
N THR A 8 -16.90 -11.79 -14.29
CA THR A 8 -18.09 -12.46 -14.85
C THR A 8 -19.38 -11.92 -14.23
N SER A 9 -20.53 -12.29 -14.78
CA SER A 9 -21.86 -12.06 -14.21
C SER A 9 -22.58 -13.36 -13.87
N SER A 10 -21.89 -14.51 -13.92
CA SER A 10 -22.48 -15.84 -13.82
C SER A 10 -22.85 -16.27 -12.40
N PHE A 11 -22.32 -15.61 -11.36
CA PHE A 11 -22.68 -15.92 -9.97
C PHE A 11 -24.09 -15.41 -9.67
N LYS A 12 -24.96 -16.31 -9.22
CA LYS A 12 -26.36 -16.03 -8.88
C LYS A 12 -26.80 -16.81 -7.64
N SER A 13 -27.73 -16.25 -6.88
CA SER A 13 -28.32 -16.92 -5.72
C SER A 13 -29.01 -18.22 -6.11
N PHE A 14 -28.83 -19.26 -5.30
CA PHE A 14 -29.38 -20.59 -5.47
C PHE A 14 -30.54 -20.82 -4.50
N GLY A 15 -31.74 -21.04 -5.06
CA GLY A 15 -32.99 -21.10 -4.30
C GLY A 15 -33.58 -19.72 -3.98
N LYS A 16 -34.90 -19.61 -4.08
CA LYS A 16 -35.70 -18.48 -3.55
C LYS A 16 -36.80 -19.07 -2.67
N ASN A 17 -37.31 -18.25 -1.75
CA ASN A 17 -38.43 -18.49 -0.82
C ASN A 17 -39.31 -19.70 -1.19
N GLY A 18 -39.24 -20.76 -0.37
CA GLY A 18 -40.09 -21.96 -0.48
C GLY A 18 -39.43 -23.21 -1.08
N HIS A 19 -38.26 -23.09 -1.71
CA HIS A 19 -37.50 -24.26 -2.18
C HIS A 19 -36.50 -24.74 -1.11
N LYS A 20 -36.37 -26.06 -0.95
CA LYS A 20 -35.35 -26.66 -0.07
C LYS A 20 -33.95 -26.24 -0.56
N GLN A 21 -33.28 -25.35 0.17
CA GLN A 21 -31.89 -25.03 -0.07
C GLN A 21 -31.07 -26.31 0.16
N LYS A 22 -30.36 -26.78 -0.87
CA LYS A 22 -29.54 -28.00 -0.82
C LYS A 22 -28.16 -27.72 -0.21
N GLY A 23 -28.10 -26.86 0.80
CA GLY A 23 -26.86 -26.43 1.45
C GLY A 23 -26.00 -25.50 0.60
N LEU A 24 -26.59 -24.79 -0.37
CA LEU A 24 -25.88 -23.86 -1.24
C LEU A 24 -26.67 -22.56 -1.36
N ASP A 25 -25.97 -21.42 -1.28
CA ASP A 25 -26.58 -20.10 -1.38
C ASP A 25 -26.32 -19.43 -2.73
N ILE A 26 -25.18 -19.68 -3.36
CA ILE A 26 -24.76 -19.04 -4.62
C ILE A 26 -24.10 -20.10 -5.51
N ILE A 27 -24.35 -20.02 -6.81
CA ILE A 27 -23.73 -20.87 -7.82
C ILE A 27 -23.23 -20.06 -9.01
N SER A 28 -22.17 -20.54 -9.65
CA SER A 28 -21.76 -20.17 -11.00
C SER A 28 -21.46 -21.44 -11.80
N LEU A 29 -22.30 -21.73 -12.79
CA LEU A 29 -22.09 -22.86 -13.71
C LEU A 29 -20.96 -22.60 -14.70
N GLU A 30 -20.68 -21.34 -15.01
CA GLU A 30 -19.57 -20.97 -15.90
C GLU A 30 -18.22 -21.23 -15.22
N LYS A 31 -18.14 -20.99 -13.91
CA LYS A 31 -16.91 -21.16 -13.14
C LYS A 31 -16.81 -22.48 -12.41
N ASN A 32 -17.84 -23.33 -12.45
CA ASN A 32 -17.94 -24.54 -11.63
C ASN A 32 -17.70 -24.25 -10.14
N ILE A 33 -18.25 -23.14 -9.64
CA ILE A 33 -18.07 -22.71 -8.25
C ILE A 33 -19.42 -22.64 -7.57
N VAL A 34 -19.48 -23.15 -6.35
CA VAL A 34 -20.60 -22.97 -5.44
C VAL A 34 -20.15 -22.33 -4.14
N ILE A 35 -21.05 -21.62 -3.46
CA ILE A 35 -20.75 -20.87 -2.25
C ILE A 35 -21.87 -21.08 -1.25
N GLN A 36 -21.48 -21.38 -0.01
CA GLN A 36 -22.35 -21.33 1.15
C GLN A 36 -21.89 -20.19 2.06
N SER A 37 -22.83 -19.31 2.43
CA SER A 37 -22.58 -18.19 3.33
C SER A 37 -23.06 -18.53 4.74
N LYS A 38 -22.29 -18.14 5.76
CA LYS A 38 -22.63 -18.34 7.17
C LYS A 38 -22.45 -17.04 7.95
N LEU A 39 -23.56 -16.49 8.43
CA LEU A 39 -23.53 -15.33 9.33
C LEU A 39 -23.42 -15.81 10.77
N LYS A 40 -22.46 -15.27 11.53
CA LYS A 40 -22.26 -15.62 12.95
C LYS A 40 -22.40 -14.41 13.86
N ASP A 41 -23.04 -14.62 15.00
CA ASP A 41 -23.11 -13.66 16.10
C ASP A 41 -21.78 -13.65 16.87
N LEU A 42 -20.97 -12.64 16.60
CA LEU A 42 -19.63 -12.48 17.15
C LEU A 42 -19.62 -12.05 18.63
N THR A 43 -20.78 -11.76 19.24
CA THR A 43 -20.86 -11.46 20.68
C THR A 43 -20.72 -12.71 21.55
N ARG A 44 -20.87 -13.90 20.95
CA ARG A 44 -20.77 -15.19 21.63
C ARG A 44 -19.32 -15.62 21.84
N LYS A 45 -19.10 -16.58 22.75
CA LYS A 45 -17.76 -17.13 23.01
C LYS A 45 -17.17 -17.75 21.74
N ALA A 46 -15.94 -17.35 21.39
CA ALA A 46 -15.20 -17.81 20.22
C ALA A 46 -15.21 -19.34 20.04
N ILE A 47 -14.98 -20.10 21.12
CA ILE A 47 -14.96 -21.57 21.07
C ILE A 47 -16.30 -22.18 20.64
N LEU A 48 -17.43 -21.55 21.01
CA LEU A 48 -18.75 -22.02 20.61
C LEU A 48 -19.01 -21.75 19.13
N ILE A 49 -18.62 -20.56 18.65
CA ILE A 49 -18.77 -20.18 17.23
C ILE A 49 -17.88 -21.07 16.36
N LYS A 50 -16.65 -21.36 16.80
CA LYS A 50 -15.73 -22.26 16.11
C LYS A 50 -16.33 -23.66 15.96
N ARG A 51 -16.82 -24.27 17.04
CA ARG A 51 -17.48 -25.58 16.97
C ARG A 51 -18.70 -25.56 16.06
N GLU A 52 -19.49 -24.50 16.12
CA GLU A 52 -20.66 -24.32 15.27
C GLU A 52 -20.28 -24.21 13.78
N LEU A 53 -19.17 -23.54 13.45
CA LEU A 53 -18.67 -23.43 12.08
C LEU A 53 -18.13 -24.75 11.55
N LEU A 54 -17.42 -25.54 12.37
CA LEU A 54 -16.98 -26.87 11.97
C LEU A 54 -18.19 -27.76 11.64
N ASN A 55 -19.21 -27.75 12.51
CA ASN A 55 -20.46 -28.45 12.26
C ASN A 55 -21.18 -27.93 11.01
N ASP A 56 -21.19 -26.61 10.77
CA ASP A 56 -21.79 -26.04 9.56
C ASP A 56 -21.13 -26.52 8.28
N ILE A 57 -19.80 -26.65 8.27
CA ILE A 57 -19.04 -27.16 7.13
C ILE A 57 -19.46 -28.61 6.88
N GLU A 58 -19.44 -29.44 7.93
CA GLU A 58 -19.83 -30.85 7.86
C GLU A 58 -21.28 -31.02 7.40
N GLU A 59 -22.23 -30.27 7.98
CA GLU A 59 -23.64 -30.30 7.58
C GLU A 59 -23.83 -29.88 6.11
N THR A 60 -23.08 -28.88 5.65
CA THR A 60 -23.13 -28.40 4.26
C THR A 60 -22.68 -29.51 3.31
N VAL A 61 -21.53 -30.14 3.58
CA VAL A 61 -21.00 -31.24 2.76
C VAL A 61 -21.95 -32.44 2.78
N ASN A 62 -22.43 -32.85 3.95
CA ASN A 62 -23.37 -33.96 4.08
C ASN A 62 -24.67 -33.71 3.33
N LEU A 63 -25.17 -32.47 3.34
CA LEU A 63 -26.39 -32.13 2.60
C LEU A 63 -26.16 -32.17 1.08
N ILE A 64 -25.01 -31.71 0.59
CA ILE A 64 -24.63 -31.80 -0.83
C ILE A 64 -24.55 -33.27 -1.26
N LEU A 65 -23.85 -34.11 -0.50
CA LEU A 65 -23.71 -35.55 -0.78
C LEU A 65 -25.06 -36.28 -0.78
N LYS A 66 -25.94 -35.93 0.15
CA LYS A 66 -27.28 -36.52 0.27
C LYS A 66 -28.23 -36.08 -0.83
N GLU A 67 -28.26 -34.78 -1.13
CA GLU A 67 -29.24 -34.20 -2.05
C GLU A 67 -28.80 -34.24 -3.52
N GLN A 68 -27.51 -34.54 -3.77
CA GLN A 68 -26.86 -34.63 -5.08
C GLN A 68 -27.42 -33.60 -6.06
N PRO A 69 -27.16 -32.30 -5.83
CA PRO A 69 -27.68 -31.26 -6.69
C PRO A 69 -27.21 -31.51 -8.13
N LYS A 70 -28.12 -31.39 -9.10
CA LYS A 70 -27.86 -31.65 -10.54
C LYS A 70 -27.05 -30.51 -11.18
N ILE A 71 -25.97 -30.12 -10.53
CA ILE A 71 -25.03 -29.08 -10.93
C ILE A 71 -23.63 -29.64 -10.71
N ASN A 72 -22.75 -29.47 -11.70
CA ASN A 72 -21.35 -29.84 -11.55
C ASN A 72 -20.58 -28.64 -11.03
N PHE A 73 -19.68 -28.87 -10.07
CA PHE A 73 -18.79 -27.85 -9.55
C PHE A 73 -17.50 -28.50 -9.05
N ASP A 74 -16.41 -27.75 -9.13
CA ASP A 74 -15.07 -28.18 -8.76
C ASP A 74 -14.64 -27.59 -7.41
N VAL A 75 -15.31 -26.50 -6.97
CA VAL A 75 -14.95 -25.76 -5.74
C VAL A 75 -16.20 -25.34 -4.97
N LEU A 76 -16.21 -25.63 -3.68
CA LEU A 76 -17.13 -25.13 -2.67
C LEU A 76 -16.44 -24.08 -1.78
N TYR A 77 -16.93 -22.85 -1.79
CA TYR A 77 -16.54 -21.84 -0.81
C TYR A 77 -17.46 -21.86 0.41
N ILE A 78 -16.86 -21.88 1.60
CA ILE A 78 -17.55 -21.57 2.86
C ILE A 78 -17.14 -20.17 3.29
N ALA A 79 -18.03 -19.19 3.12
CA ALA A 79 -17.76 -17.79 3.44
C ALA A 79 -18.48 -17.38 4.74
N THR A 80 -17.75 -16.84 5.71
CA THR A 80 -18.30 -16.49 7.02
C THR A 80 -17.88 -15.12 7.53
N THR A 81 -18.69 -14.55 8.43
CA THR A 81 -18.35 -13.32 9.16
C THR A 81 -17.42 -13.56 10.35
N TYR A 82 -17.06 -14.80 10.63
CA TYR A 82 -16.11 -15.15 11.69
C TYR A 82 -14.66 -15.05 11.22
N SER A 83 -13.75 -14.87 12.18
CA SER A 83 -12.32 -14.73 11.92
C SER A 83 -11.69 -16.02 11.39
N GLU A 84 -10.66 -15.87 10.56
CA GLU A 84 -9.87 -16.96 10.01
C GLU A 84 -9.06 -17.71 11.07
N HIS A 85 -8.88 -19.01 10.86
CA HIS A 85 -8.02 -19.85 11.69
C HIS A 85 -7.55 -21.07 10.87
N PRO A 86 -6.27 -21.46 10.94
CA PRO A 86 -5.74 -22.61 10.19
C PRO A 86 -6.54 -23.91 10.37
N ASP A 87 -7.02 -24.17 11.58
CA ASP A 87 -7.90 -25.31 11.88
C ASP A 87 -9.11 -25.45 10.95
N PHE A 88 -9.64 -24.37 10.36
CA PHE A 88 -10.74 -24.49 9.40
C PHE A 88 -10.27 -25.06 8.06
N ASP A 89 -9.10 -24.62 7.58
CA ASP A 89 -8.49 -25.14 6.35
C ASP A 89 -8.07 -26.61 6.54
N GLU A 90 -7.43 -26.93 7.67
CA GLU A 90 -7.06 -28.31 8.02
C GLU A 90 -8.30 -29.22 8.12
N TYR A 91 -9.40 -28.72 8.67
CA TYR A 91 -10.65 -29.46 8.77
C TYR A 91 -11.35 -29.65 7.42
N CYS A 92 -11.28 -28.65 6.53
CA CYS A 92 -11.78 -28.77 5.16
C CYS A 92 -11.05 -29.87 4.38
N GLU A 93 -9.72 -29.95 4.49
CA GLU A 93 -8.93 -31.04 3.89
C GLU A 93 -9.27 -32.39 4.52
N THR A 94 -9.39 -32.46 5.84
CA THR A 94 -9.81 -33.69 6.55
C THR A 94 -11.14 -34.22 6.01
N ILE A 95 -12.16 -33.36 5.90
CA ILE A 95 -13.48 -33.78 5.37
C ILE A 95 -13.36 -34.27 3.93
N LYS A 96 -12.60 -33.56 3.10
CA LYS A 96 -12.39 -33.92 1.69
C LYS A 96 -11.77 -35.31 1.55
N GLU A 97 -10.75 -35.62 2.35
CA GLU A 97 -10.09 -36.92 2.36
C GLU A 97 -11.02 -38.02 2.89
N ASP A 98 -11.67 -37.80 4.04
CA ASP A 98 -12.54 -38.78 4.71
C ASP A 98 -13.75 -39.16 3.86
N THR A 99 -14.34 -38.18 3.18
CA THR A 99 -15.53 -38.39 2.34
C THR A 99 -15.22 -38.62 0.86
N LYS A 100 -13.94 -38.51 0.47
CA LYS A 100 -13.44 -38.67 -0.92
C LYS A 100 -14.17 -37.77 -1.91
N LEU A 101 -14.28 -36.48 -1.57
CA LEU A 101 -14.93 -35.50 -2.44
C LEU A 101 -14.16 -35.31 -3.74
N ASP A 102 -14.90 -35.07 -4.82
CA ASP A 102 -14.38 -34.71 -6.14
C ASP A 102 -14.20 -33.20 -6.34
N PHE A 103 -14.52 -32.40 -5.31
CA PHE A 103 -14.37 -30.94 -5.31
C PHE A 103 -13.54 -30.46 -4.11
N ASP A 104 -12.94 -29.27 -4.25
CA ASP A 104 -12.19 -28.59 -3.20
C ASP A 104 -13.13 -27.80 -2.27
N ILE A 105 -12.78 -27.73 -0.98
CA ILE A 105 -13.47 -26.89 0.00
C ILE A 105 -12.53 -25.75 0.41
N ILE A 106 -12.93 -24.51 0.15
CA ILE A 106 -12.14 -23.32 0.47
C ILE A 106 -12.86 -22.50 1.53
N PHE A 107 -12.23 -22.31 2.68
CA PHE A 107 -12.78 -21.49 3.76
C PHE A 107 -12.36 -20.03 3.62
N TRP A 108 -13.34 -19.12 3.61
CA TRP A 108 -13.11 -17.68 3.68
C TRP A 108 -13.69 -17.13 4.99
N GLY A 109 -12.81 -16.73 5.88
CA GLY A 109 -13.20 -15.93 7.04
C GLY A 109 -13.33 -14.46 6.68
N TRP A 110 -13.63 -13.67 7.71
CA TRP A 110 -13.94 -12.26 7.55
C TRP A 110 -12.76 -11.46 7.01
N GLU A 111 -11.53 -11.79 7.41
CA GLU A 111 -10.31 -11.10 6.99
C GLU A 111 -10.05 -11.24 5.49
N THR A 112 -10.23 -12.44 4.90
CA THR A 112 -10.15 -12.62 3.44
C THR A 112 -11.25 -11.84 2.74
N ILE A 113 -12.50 -11.90 3.24
CA ILE A 113 -13.61 -11.16 2.64
C ILE A 113 -13.31 -9.66 2.65
N GLN A 114 -12.84 -9.10 3.77
CA GLN A 114 -12.45 -7.70 3.88
C GLN A 114 -11.33 -7.34 2.91
N ARG A 115 -10.24 -8.13 2.89
CA ARG A 115 -9.10 -7.91 2.00
C ARG A 115 -9.50 -7.93 0.53
N LYS A 116 -10.37 -8.85 0.13
CA LYS A 116 -10.92 -8.92 -1.23
C LYS A 116 -11.84 -7.73 -1.53
N LEU A 117 -12.71 -7.32 -0.59
CA LEU A 117 -13.62 -6.19 -0.78
C LEU A 117 -12.89 -4.85 -0.92
N ILE A 118 -11.82 -4.61 -0.16
CA ILE A 118 -11.01 -3.38 -0.26
C ILE A 118 -10.42 -3.23 -1.67
N ALA A 119 -10.06 -4.34 -2.32
CA ALA A 119 -9.56 -4.34 -3.70
C ALA A 119 -10.66 -4.17 -4.77
N LEU A 120 -11.94 -4.05 -4.38
CA LEU A 120 -13.10 -3.99 -5.29
C LEU A 120 -13.90 -2.70 -5.06
N PRO A 121 -13.37 -1.53 -5.48
CA PRO A 121 -13.98 -0.23 -5.19
C PRO A 121 -15.40 -0.09 -5.75
N LYS A 122 -15.72 -0.75 -6.87
CA LYS A 122 -17.07 -0.74 -7.45
C LYS A 122 -18.06 -1.48 -6.55
N THR A 123 -17.80 -2.74 -6.21
CA THR A 123 -18.63 -3.51 -5.25
C THR A 123 -18.80 -2.77 -3.91
N LEU A 124 -17.73 -2.17 -3.40
CA LEU A 124 -17.76 -1.45 -2.14
C LEU A 124 -18.71 -0.25 -2.21
N SER A 125 -18.55 0.60 -3.24
CA SER A 125 -19.40 1.78 -3.42
C SER A 125 -20.89 1.43 -3.62
N SER A 126 -21.20 0.32 -4.31
CA SER A 126 -22.58 -0.03 -4.67
C SER A 126 -23.37 -0.71 -3.55
N HIS A 127 -22.74 -1.57 -2.77
CA HIS A 127 -23.42 -2.36 -1.73
C HIS A 127 -23.16 -1.87 -0.32
N PHE A 128 -22.12 -1.06 -0.16
CA PHE A 128 -21.58 -0.65 1.12
C PHE A 128 -21.23 0.84 1.08
N SER A 129 -22.13 1.68 0.56
CA SER A 129 -21.92 3.12 0.44
C SER A 129 -21.64 3.81 1.78
N ASN A 130 -22.15 3.25 2.88
CA ASN A 130 -21.90 3.69 4.26
C ASN A 130 -20.72 2.97 4.92
N PHE A 131 -20.12 1.99 4.24
CA PHE A 131 -18.85 1.42 4.64
C PHE A 131 -17.79 2.44 4.26
N ILE A 132 -17.73 3.45 5.12
CA ILE A 132 -16.54 4.26 5.27
C ILE A 132 -15.49 3.20 5.58
N ILE A 133 -14.57 2.94 4.64
CA ILE A 133 -13.22 2.60 5.04
C ILE A 133 -12.86 3.81 5.86
N HIS A 134 -13.13 3.78 7.16
CA HIS A 134 -12.42 4.65 8.05
C HIS A 134 -11.02 4.12 7.85
N PRO A 135 -10.09 4.89 7.26
CA PRO A 135 -8.72 4.65 7.63
C PRO A 135 -8.71 5.04 9.10
N GLN A 136 -9.17 4.16 10.00
CA GLN A 136 -8.96 4.31 11.41
C GLN A 136 -7.46 4.19 11.56
N SER A 137 -6.77 5.31 11.45
CA SER A 137 -6.07 6.01 12.54
C SER A 137 -5.52 5.17 13.69
N SER A 138 -5.35 3.85 13.58
CA SER A 138 -4.48 3.13 14.46
C SER A 138 -3.08 3.50 14.01
N LYS A 139 -2.31 4.07 14.94
CA LYS A 139 -0.88 4.32 14.72
C LYS A 139 -0.19 3.05 14.20
N GLU A 140 -0.71 1.87 14.58
CA GLU A 140 -0.30 0.56 14.10
C GLU A 140 -0.44 0.40 12.58
N ILE A 141 -1.58 0.71 11.95
CA ILE A 141 -1.72 0.58 10.48
C ILE A 141 -0.77 1.54 9.76
N LYS A 142 -0.61 2.75 10.28
CA LYS A 142 0.37 3.71 9.74
C LYS A 142 1.79 3.18 9.84
N ILE A 143 2.16 2.62 10.99
CA ILE A 143 3.45 1.97 11.22
C ILE A 143 3.63 0.78 10.27
N LEU A 144 2.62 -0.08 10.10
CA LEU A 144 2.67 -1.24 9.20
C LEU A 144 2.84 -0.79 7.74
N SER A 145 2.04 0.16 7.27
CA SER A 145 2.14 0.73 5.92
C SER A 145 3.51 1.34 5.66
N ARG A 146 4.05 2.07 6.65
CA ARG A 146 5.38 2.65 6.59
C ARG A 146 6.48 1.59 6.55
N LEU A 147 6.38 0.54 7.35
CA LEU A 147 7.31 -0.58 7.35
C LEU A 147 7.25 -1.37 6.04
N ASP A 148 6.06 -1.57 5.48
CA ASP A 148 5.86 -2.20 4.17
C ASP A 148 6.49 -1.40 3.06
N MET A 149 6.20 -0.09 2.97
CA MET A 149 6.79 0.78 1.96
C MET A 149 8.31 0.82 2.10
N LYS A 150 8.83 0.91 3.32
CA LYS A 150 10.27 0.85 3.59
C LYS A 150 10.86 -0.47 3.09
N ARG A 151 10.30 -1.63 3.44
CA ARG A 151 10.78 -2.94 2.95
C ARG A 151 10.75 -3.05 1.43
N LYS A 152 9.67 -2.58 0.80
CA LYS A 152 9.54 -2.56 -0.66
C LYS A 152 10.69 -1.76 -1.28
N ILE A 153 10.90 -0.53 -0.81
CA ILE A 153 12.00 0.34 -1.28
C ILE A 153 13.37 -0.30 -1.03
N GLU A 154 13.58 -0.95 0.11
CA GLU A 154 14.84 -1.63 0.42
C GLU A 154 15.16 -2.75 -0.56
N ASN A 155 14.15 -3.52 -0.95
CA ASN A 155 14.30 -4.60 -1.92
C ASN A 155 14.50 -4.04 -3.33
N ASP A 156 13.62 -3.13 -3.77
CA ASP A 156 13.56 -2.69 -5.16
C ASP A 156 14.65 -1.66 -5.50
N PHE A 157 15.02 -0.80 -4.54
CA PHE A 157 16.05 0.22 -4.70
C PHE A 157 17.38 -0.17 -4.04
N GLY A 158 17.58 -1.43 -3.64
CA GLY A 158 18.82 -1.90 -3.02
C GLY A 158 20.08 -1.54 -3.81
N ASP A 159 20.06 -1.69 -5.14
CA ASP A 159 21.18 -1.31 -6.03
C ASP A 159 21.55 0.17 -5.98
N TRP A 160 20.59 1.04 -5.64
CA TRP A 160 20.84 2.47 -5.41
C TRP A 160 21.25 2.71 -3.96
N LEU A 161 20.59 2.09 -2.99
CA LEU A 161 20.67 2.51 -1.58
C LEU A 161 21.69 1.73 -0.74
N ASN A 162 22.20 0.59 -1.22
CA ASN A 162 23.16 -0.25 -0.48
C ASN A 162 24.61 0.24 -0.62
N TYR A 163 24.88 1.12 -1.58
CA TYR A 163 26.21 1.66 -1.83
C TYR A 163 26.24 3.15 -1.50
N SER A 164 27.41 3.64 -1.08
CA SER A 164 27.65 5.08 -1.01
C SER A 164 27.34 5.70 -2.37
N PHE A 165 26.91 6.97 -2.38
CA PHE A 165 26.47 7.64 -3.60
C PHE A 165 27.48 7.51 -4.76
N GLU A 166 28.76 7.58 -4.45
CA GLU A 166 29.89 7.45 -5.39
C GLU A 166 30.04 6.05 -6.00
N ASN A 167 29.54 5.00 -5.34
CA ASN A 167 29.70 3.60 -5.71
C ASN A 167 28.44 2.98 -6.31
N ARG A 168 27.44 3.80 -6.65
CA ARG A 168 26.18 3.32 -7.22
C ARG A 168 26.34 2.92 -8.68
N LYS A 169 25.80 1.75 -9.02
CA LYS A 169 25.80 1.23 -10.41
C LYS A 169 24.68 1.81 -11.28
N ARG A 170 23.62 2.34 -10.66
CA ARG A 170 22.45 2.89 -11.35
C ARG A 170 22.38 4.39 -11.16
N ASN A 171 21.82 5.08 -12.17
CA ASN A 171 21.58 6.51 -12.12
C ASN A 171 20.58 6.84 -11.00
N SER A 172 20.93 7.79 -10.13
CA SER A 172 20.09 8.20 -9.00
C SER A 172 18.91 9.10 -9.38
N LYS A 173 18.79 9.54 -10.63
CA LYS A 173 17.71 10.43 -11.07
C LYS A 173 16.35 9.72 -11.06
N MET A 174 15.38 10.38 -10.46
CA MET A 174 13.99 9.96 -10.29
C MET A 174 13.05 11.10 -10.66
N ILE A 175 11.78 10.78 -10.91
CA ILE A 175 10.69 11.75 -10.92
C ILE A 175 9.83 11.54 -9.66
N ILE A 176 9.36 12.63 -9.06
CA ILE A 176 8.41 12.62 -7.94
C ILE A 176 7.15 13.33 -8.43
N HIS A 177 6.00 12.66 -8.34
CA HIS A 177 4.69 13.15 -8.75
C HIS A 177 3.77 13.34 -7.55
N SER A 178 2.88 14.33 -7.66
CA SER A 178 1.65 14.34 -6.90
C SER A 178 0.71 13.25 -7.45
N ILE A 179 0.04 12.52 -6.57
CA ILE A 179 -1.05 11.61 -6.98
C ILE A 179 -2.25 12.34 -7.59
N ASP A 180 -2.34 13.65 -7.35
CA ASP A 180 -3.40 14.51 -7.87
C ASP A 180 -3.01 15.18 -9.21
N ASP A 181 -1.79 14.93 -9.70
CA ASP A 181 -1.32 15.49 -10.97
C ASP A 181 -2.02 14.81 -12.15
N THR A 182 -2.71 15.61 -12.96
CA THR A 182 -3.42 15.16 -14.18
C THR A 182 -2.86 15.79 -15.45
N LYS A 183 -1.76 16.55 -15.31
CA LYS A 183 -1.25 17.48 -16.32
C LYS A 183 0.18 17.18 -16.73
N TYR A 184 0.90 16.38 -15.96
CA TYR A 184 2.17 15.81 -16.36
C TYR A 184 2.11 15.28 -17.82
N PRO A 185 3.15 15.55 -18.65
CA PRO A 185 4.44 16.16 -18.30
C PRO A 185 4.47 17.68 -18.28
N GLU A 186 3.33 18.36 -18.39
CA GLU A 186 3.27 19.82 -18.31
C GLU A 186 3.62 20.31 -16.89
N HIS A 187 4.25 21.48 -16.81
CA HIS A 187 4.66 22.09 -15.54
C HIS A 187 3.58 23.04 -15.03
N GLU A 188 2.44 22.48 -14.62
CA GLU A 188 1.39 23.27 -13.96
C GLU A 188 1.62 23.40 -12.45
N LEU A 189 1.24 24.56 -11.92
CA LEU A 189 1.26 24.82 -10.49
C LEU A 189 -0.05 24.32 -9.85
N ASN A 190 0.05 23.74 -8.66
CA ASN A 190 -1.11 23.45 -7.83
C ASN A 190 -1.68 24.73 -7.20
N GLN A 191 -2.74 24.56 -6.42
CA GLN A 191 -3.42 25.65 -5.71
C GLN A 191 -2.50 26.43 -4.75
N GLU A 192 -1.41 25.81 -4.29
CA GLU A 192 -0.40 26.43 -3.41
C GLU A 192 0.78 27.04 -4.18
N GLY A 193 0.66 27.16 -5.51
CA GLY A 193 1.70 27.73 -6.36
C GLY A 193 2.97 26.88 -6.45
N LYS A 194 2.86 25.56 -6.23
CA LYS A 194 3.98 24.60 -6.33
C LYS A 194 3.80 23.70 -7.54
N TYR A 195 4.90 23.31 -8.17
CA TYR A 195 4.84 22.30 -9.23
C TYR A 195 4.34 20.97 -8.70
N GLN A 196 3.61 20.24 -9.54
CA GLN A 196 3.01 18.95 -9.18
C GLN A 196 3.92 17.75 -9.45
N TRP A 197 5.05 17.98 -10.10
CA TRP A 197 6.10 16.99 -10.24
C TRP A 197 7.50 17.63 -10.26
N PHE A 198 8.51 16.84 -9.87
CA PHE A 198 9.90 17.29 -9.79
C PHE A 198 10.85 16.19 -10.26
N GLY A 199 11.93 16.59 -10.96
CA GLY A 199 13.11 15.75 -11.07
C GLY A 199 13.95 15.83 -9.79
N ALA A 200 14.41 14.69 -9.28
CA ALA A 200 15.28 14.65 -8.10
C ALA A 200 16.27 13.48 -8.18
N GLU A 201 17.27 13.46 -7.31
CA GLU A 201 18.20 12.34 -7.18
C GLU A 201 18.00 11.61 -5.86
N ILE A 202 17.64 10.33 -5.89
CA ILE A 202 17.51 9.52 -4.67
C ILE A 202 18.86 9.50 -3.95
N ARG A 203 18.87 9.77 -2.64
CA ARG A 203 20.11 9.97 -1.89
C ARG A 203 20.32 8.91 -0.82
N SER A 204 19.39 8.74 0.10
CA SER A 204 19.58 7.81 1.21
C SER A 204 18.25 7.45 1.85
N ARG A 205 18.29 6.50 2.79
CA ARG A 205 17.17 6.20 3.68
C ARG A 205 17.47 6.80 5.04
N SER A 206 16.49 7.45 5.63
CA SER A 206 16.53 7.84 7.03
C SER A 206 15.41 7.16 7.81
N HIS A 207 15.43 7.35 9.14
CA HIS A 207 14.30 6.98 9.98
C HIS A 207 13.08 7.89 9.74
N LYS A 208 13.22 9.04 9.07
CA LYS A 208 12.07 9.93 8.80
C LYS A 208 11.42 9.59 7.46
N GLY A 209 12.21 9.15 6.48
CA GLY A 209 11.72 8.90 5.13
C GLY A 209 12.83 8.60 4.13
N LEU A 210 12.49 8.78 2.85
CA LEU A 210 13.44 8.69 1.75
C LEU A 210 13.98 10.07 1.41
N GLU A 211 15.30 10.18 1.31
CA GLU A 211 15.98 11.44 1.04
C GLU A 211 16.27 11.59 -0.44
N PHE A 212 16.04 12.80 -0.95
CA PHE A 212 16.32 13.17 -2.32
C PHE A 212 17.13 14.46 -2.36
N THR A 213 18.12 14.53 -3.25
CA THR A 213 18.73 15.80 -3.65
C THR A 213 17.82 16.45 -4.69
N THR A 214 17.23 17.59 -4.36
CA THR A 214 16.24 18.29 -5.21
C THR A 214 16.81 19.53 -5.89
N ALA A 215 17.92 20.06 -5.39
CA ALA A 215 18.65 21.16 -6.01
C ALA A 215 20.11 21.16 -5.56
N ILE A 216 20.94 21.81 -6.36
CA ILE A 216 22.31 22.17 -6.00
C ILE A 216 22.35 23.69 -5.93
N GLU A 217 22.79 24.22 -4.80
CA GLU A 217 22.72 25.63 -4.47
C GLU A 217 24.06 26.14 -3.96
N GLU A 218 24.21 27.46 -3.91
CA GLU A 218 25.34 28.13 -3.29
C GLU A 218 24.84 28.93 -2.10
N ILE A 219 25.52 28.78 -0.95
CA ILE A 219 25.23 29.53 0.27
C ILE A 219 26.50 30.19 0.78
N TYR A 220 26.34 31.23 1.59
CA TYR A 220 27.41 31.95 2.26
C TYR A 220 27.36 31.61 3.74
N VAL A 221 28.48 31.15 4.31
CA VAL A 221 28.58 30.68 5.69
C VAL A 221 29.61 31.50 6.44
N ASP A 222 29.26 32.03 7.61
CA ASP A 222 30.20 32.75 8.46
C ASP A 222 31.01 31.82 9.37
N LYS A 223 31.95 32.40 10.12
CA LYS A 223 32.79 31.69 11.11
C LYS A 223 32.01 31.00 12.23
N ASP A 224 30.78 31.44 12.50
CA ASP A 224 29.89 30.90 13.53
C ASP A 224 28.91 29.85 12.95
N TYR A 225 29.06 29.53 11.66
CA TYR A 225 28.26 28.59 10.89
C TYR A 225 26.78 28.98 10.73
N PHE A 226 26.50 30.26 10.77
CA PHE A 226 25.26 30.81 10.23
C PHE A 226 25.36 30.87 8.71
N TRP A 227 24.25 30.58 8.02
CA TRP A 227 24.23 30.62 6.55
C TRP A 227 23.17 31.56 5.99
N THR A 228 23.46 32.09 4.79
CA THR A 228 22.53 32.90 4.00
C THR A 228 22.65 32.57 2.51
N ASP A 229 21.54 32.70 1.80
CA ASP A 229 21.43 32.60 0.34
C ASP A 229 21.68 33.95 -0.36
N GLU A 230 21.74 35.04 0.40
CA GLU A 230 21.99 36.38 -0.11
C GLU A 230 23.47 36.75 -0.10
N LEU A 231 23.95 37.35 -1.20
CA LEU A 231 25.30 37.89 -1.29
C LEU A 231 25.49 39.00 -0.24
N GLN A 232 26.39 38.78 0.71
CA GLN A 232 26.68 39.75 1.77
C GLN A 232 27.66 40.83 1.28
N LYS A 233 27.41 42.09 1.67
CA LYS A 233 28.28 43.23 1.34
C LYS A 233 29.68 43.10 1.95
N ASN A 234 29.78 42.42 3.10
CA ASN A 234 31.05 42.09 3.78
C ASN A 234 31.47 40.64 3.43
N TYR A 235 31.75 40.39 2.15
CA TYR A 235 32.04 39.04 1.65
C TYR A 235 33.26 38.38 2.33
N GLU A 236 34.19 39.18 2.86
CA GLU A 236 35.42 38.68 3.52
C GLU A 236 35.14 37.85 4.79
N ASP A 237 33.99 38.05 5.45
CA ASP A 237 33.60 37.30 6.66
C ASP A 237 32.84 36.00 6.33
N PHE A 238 32.50 35.77 5.06
CA PHE A 238 31.65 34.67 4.62
C PHE A 238 32.36 33.77 3.61
N LEU A 239 32.37 32.47 3.89
CA LEU A 239 32.80 31.46 2.94
C LEU A 239 31.63 31.07 2.03
N LYS A 240 31.79 31.26 0.72
CA LYS A 240 30.86 30.73 -0.27
C LYS A 240 31.07 29.23 -0.45
N ILE A 241 30.03 28.43 -0.25
CA ILE A 241 30.08 26.96 -0.39
C ILE A 241 28.94 26.43 -1.26
N LYS A 242 29.22 25.32 -1.93
CA LYS A 242 28.23 24.59 -2.74
C LYS A 242 27.57 23.51 -1.89
N VAL A 243 26.25 23.48 -1.90
CA VAL A 243 25.44 22.57 -1.11
C VAL A 243 24.41 21.84 -1.97
N ALA A 244 24.06 20.62 -1.56
CA ALA A 244 22.88 19.92 -2.04
C ALA A 244 21.70 20.25 -1.12
N ARG A 245 20.59 20.70 -1.70
CA ARG A 245 19.30 20.71 -1.01
C ARG A 245 18.77 19.30 -0.93
N VAL A 246 18.76 18.76 0.28
CA VAL A 246 18.18 17.45 0.58
C VAL A 246 16.75 17.67 1.05
N SER A 247 15.82 16.92 0.47
CA SER A 247 14.41 16.95 0.83
C SER A 247 13.94 15.54 1.17
N VAL A 248 13.20 15.42 2.26
CA VAL A 248 12.78 14.12 2.81
C VAL A 248 11.30 13.92 2.54
N ILE A 249 10.94 12.77 1.98
CA ILE A 249 9.55 12.33 1.82
C ILE A 249 9.27 11.22 2.82
N ASP A 250 8.24 11.38 3.65
CA ASP A 250 7.83 10.31 4.58
C ASP A 250 7.39 9.07 3.80
N TYR A 251 7.73 7.88 4.31
CA TYR A 251 7.28 6.63 3.73
C TYR A 251 5.74 6.53 3.66
N GLU A 252 5.02 7.14 4.60
CA GLU A 252 3.54 7.17 4.61
C GLU A 252 2.94 8.05 3.48
N ASP A 253 3.75 8.95 2.94
CA ASP A 253 3.35 9.86 1.86
C ASP A 253 3.66 9.31 0.48
N ILE A 254 4.47 8.27 0.39
CA ILE A 254 4.66 7.51 -0.84
C ILE A 254 3.48 6.54 -0.97
N VAL A 255 2.72 6.67 -2.06
CA VAL A 255 1.61 5.76 -2.37
C VAL A 255 2.15 4.53 -3.09
N ASP A 256 2.89 4.75 -4.16
CA ASP A 256 3.63 3.71 -4.86
C ASP A 256 4.74 4.33 -5.75
N TYR A 257 5.45 3.50 -6.49
CA TYR A 257 6.43 3.92 -7.50
C TYR A 257 6.46 2.96 -8.69
N ASP A 258 6.81 3.50 -9.84
CA ASP A 258 7.19 2.75 -11.03
C ASP A 258 8.72 2.76 -11.18
N LEU A 259 9.34 1.59 -11.25
CA LEU A 259 10.80 1.47 -11.42
C LEU A 259 11.28 1.77 -12.85
N ARG A 260 10.39 1.73 -13.84
CA ARG A 260 10.73 1.90 -15.26
C ARG A 260 10.52 3.33 -15.72
N GLY A 261 9.58 4.03 -15.11
CA GLY A 261 9.10 5.32 -15.59
C GLY A 261 8.27 5.17 -16.85
N ASP A 262 8.25 6.20 -17.67
CA ASP A 262 7.36 6.31 -18.83
C ASP A 262 8.10 6.79 -20.09
N GLU A 263 7.33 7.12 -21.14
CA GLU A 263 7.85 7.61 -22.42
C GLU A 263 8.55 8.98 -22.34
N HIS A 264 8.24 9.79 -21.33
CA HIS A 264 8.84 11.12 -21.16
C HIS A 264 10.14 11.03 -20.37
N TYR A 265 10.17 10.17 -19.36
CA TYR A 265 11.25 10.01 -18.41
C TYR A 265 11.41 8.53 -18.04
N ILE A 266 12.28 7.84 -18.76
CA ILE A 266 12.68 6.44 -18.55
C ILE A 266 13.61 6.32 -17.32
N LYS A 267 13.08 6.63 -16.15
CA LYS A 267 13.72 6.55 -14.84
C LYS A 267 12.63 6.33 -13.80
N PRO A 268 12.91 5.85 -12.58
CA PRO A 268 11.84 5.57 -11.63
C PRO A 268 11.00 6.81 -11.27
N HIS A 269 9.69 6.60 -11.13
CA HIS A 269 8.69 7.60 -10.76
C HIS A 269 8.10 7.25 -9.40
N PHE A 270 8.13 8.18 -8.47
CA PHE A 270 7.45 8.08 -7.18
C PHE A 270 6.14 8.84 -7.22
N PHE A 271 5.06 8.23 -6.75
CA PHE A 271 3.75 8.86 -6.63
C PHE A 271 3.48 9.17 -5.16
N CYS A 272 3.37 10.45 -4.84
CA CYS A 272 3.36 10.95 -3.47
C CYS A 272 2.15 11.83 -3.16
N LYS A 273 1.75 11.84 -1.89
CA LYS A 273 0.76 12.79 -1.36
C LYS A 273 1.44 14.13 -1.10
N PHE A 274 0.97 15.20 -1.76
CA PHE A 274 1.53 16.54 -1.59
C PHE A 274 0.89 17.29 -0.42
N LYS A 275 0.96 16.70 0.79
CA LYS A 275 0.26 17.20 1.97
C LYS A 275 1.00 18.27 2.77
N HIS A 276 2.24 18.61 2.39
CA HIS A 276 3.12 19.54 3.12
C HIS A 276 3.32 20.81 2.32
N ASN A 277 2.44 21.80 2.53
CA ASN A 277 2.45 23.09 1.81
C ASN A 277 2.49 22.92 0.28
N GLY A 278 1.65 22.02 -0.24
CA GLY A 278 1.59 21.70 -1.67
C GLY A 278 2.80 20.94 -2.21
N THR A 279 3.60 20.31 -1.35
CA THR A 279 4.76 19.47 -1.71
C THR A 279 4.76 18.15 -0.92
N PRO A 280 5.57 17.15 -1.30
CA PRO A 280 5.68 15.89 -0.55
C PRO A 280 6.73 15.95 0.57
N PHE A 281 7.40 17.09 0.77
CA PHE A 281 8.58 17.16 1.63
C PHE A 281 8.22 17.50 3.07
N ILE A 282 8.51 16.58 4.00
CA ILE A 282 8.34 16.80 5.45
C ILE A 282 9.46 17.65 6.04
N GLU A 283 10.61 17.68 5.37
CA GLU A 283 11.83 18.29 5.88
C GLU A 283 12.76 18.61 4.71
N GLN A 284 13.48 19.73 4.84
CA GLN A 284 14.53 20.13 3.91
C GLN A 284 15.73 20.68 4.67
N TYR A 285 16.92 20.32 4.21
CA TYR A 285 18.18 20.79 4.77
C TYR A 285 19.25 20.87 3.68
N TYR A 286 20.32 21.61 3.95
CA TYR A 286 21.48 21.65 3.06
C TYR A 286 22.55 20.69 3.56
N MET A 287 23.23 20.07 2.60
CA MET A 287 24.38 19.21 2.86
C MET A 287 25.55 19.64 1.99
N THR A 288 26.74 19.74 2.58
CA THR A 288 27.92 20.21 1.85
C THR A 288 28.39 19.21 0.80
N LEU A 289 28.80 19.73 -0.36
CA LEU A 289 29.41 18.95 -1.43
C LEU A 289 30.88 19.32 -1.49
N ASN A 290 31.75 18.51 -0.88
CA ASN A 290 33.21 18.58 -0.99
C ASN A 290 33.93 19.65 -0.14
N ASN A 291 33.49 19.93 1.09
CA ASN A 291 34.26 20.80 1.97
C ASN A 291 34.40 20.19 3.38
N LYS A 292 35.63 19.83 3.76
CA LYS A 292 35.95 19.19 5.05
C LYS A 292 36.03 20.19 6.22
N ASP A 293 36.11 21.48 5.91
CA ASP A 293 36.36 22.53 6.90
C ASP A 293 35.07 23.25 7.36
N VAL A 294 33.91 22.78 6.92
CA VAL A 294 32.59 23.30 7.32
C VAL A 294 31.68 22.16 7.79
N PRO A 295 30.70 22.46 8.67
CA PRO A 295 29.68 21.52 9.08
C PRO A 295 29.03 20.86 7.87
N TYR A 296 28.78 19.57 8.01
CA TYR A 296 28.29 18.76 6.90
C TYR A 296 26.82 19.04 6.57
N TYR A 297 26.05 19.58 7.52
CA TYR A 297 24.62 19.85 7.37
C TYR A 297 24.24 21.25 7.88
N PHE A 298 23.31 21.91 7.19
CA PHE A 298 22.70 23.17 7.61
C PHE A 298 21.17 23.07 7.56
N ASP A 299 20.52 23.55 8.60
CA ASP A 299 19.07 23.59 8.70
C ASP A 299 18.52 24.77 7.88
N ILE A 300 17.53 24.51 7.02
CA ILE A 300 17.00 25.53 6.11
C ILE A 300 16.14 26.59 6.84
N THR A 301 15.58 26.23 7.99
CA THR A 301 14.60 27.02 8.74
C THR A 301 15.29 27.97 9.71
N THR A 302 16.25 27.44 10.47
CA THR A 302 16.96 28.19 11.52
C THR A 302 18.17 28.95 11.00
N LYS A 303 18.54 28.72 9.73
CA LYS A 303 19.72 29.28 9.08
C LYS A 303 21.04 28.99 9.82
N LYS A 304 21.10 27.88 10.56
CA LYS A 304 22.27 27.46 11.36
C LYS A 304 22.71 26.05 10.97
N ARG A 305 23.92 25.66 11.40
CA ARG A 305 24.35 24.25 11.32
C ARG A 305 23.32 23.34 11.96
N TYR A 306 23.07 22.20 11.32
CA TYR A 306 22.23 21.15 11.88
C TYR A 306 23.01 20.52 13.05
N SER A 307 22.44 20.50 14.26
CA SER A 307 23.08 19.98 15.48
C SER A 307 23.05 18.47 15.56
#